data_AF-A0A9P7NMQ5-F1
#
_entry.id   AF-A0A9P7NMQ5-F1
#
_cell.length_a   1.000
_cell.length_b   1.000
_cell.length_c   1.000
_cell.angle_alpha   90.00
_cell.angle_beta   90.00
_cell.angle_gamma   90.00
#
_symmetry.space_group_name_H-M   'P 1'
#
loop_
_entity.id
_entity.type
_entity.pdbx_description
1 polymer ?
#
loop_
_entity_poly.entity_id
_entity_poly.type
_entity_poly.pdbx_seq_one_letter_code
_entity_poly.pdbx_strand_id
1 'polypeptide(L)'
;MENPANRTLYALQDVPGKGKGLVATKDILKGTRITSEQALFTISGYKTLGLEDLERLICQQLNALSSDQSNAFMSLHNALPFNNAADQYYGIFNTNCLPLDDGDETGIFLDASRANHDCENNVVYGWNKTIKRMTLHAMRDIRSGEEITTSYVPLLKPRQARQATLKRSFGFTCMCRLCTLPEPESQARDAMIEQAMTMEQMGLAICSTVPLEALRCFHASILFHNSEEGREDSSFAQAHLSVATFFTMYGDLARAHFFAEKAAAVSRTLFGSDGQDALRYTAIAQLRLFSMKWKTAINEQPQGLGPIDLQNWLWERQIPDGLAGFLVLPLQISIAEGGSSKKRHWCFLGQILDIKFLDHLVFSMRDMHSKERPLHFCTEQEGRELTTIPYQKGYSVVVIDAVQWVFNPGGLVDSAGIRLEDPRMIKVNDDYSSKLSPVQL
;
A
#
# COMPACT_ATOMS: atom_id res chain seq x y z
N MET A 1 -36.54 6.99 7.15
CA MET A 1 -36.78 8.02 6.11
C MET A 1 -35.70 9.08 6.27
N GLU A 2 -34.71 9.08 5.38
CA GLU A 2 -33.63 10.08 5.38
C GLU A 2 -34.09 11.42 4.81
N ASN A 3 -33.38 12.49 5.20
CA ASN A 3 -33.64 13.87 4.81
C ASN A 3 -33.53 14.02 3.26
N PRO A 4 -34.58 14.52 2.57
CA PRO A 4 -34.58 14.70 1.11
C PRO A 4 -33.46 15.60 0.56
N ALA A 5 -32.73 16.33 1.42
CA ALA A 5 -31.58 17.14 1.03
C ALA A 5 -30.35 16.34 0.52
N ASN A 6 -30.17 15.06 0.92
CA ASN A 6 -29.02 14.25 0.49
C ASN A 6 -29.12 13.77 -0.97
N ARG A 7 -30.34 13.68 -1.53
CA ARG A 7 -30.57 13.33 -2.96
C ARG A 7 -30.14 14.42 -3.95
N THR A 8 -29.49 15.50 -3.48
CA THR A 8 -29.03 16.56 -4.38
C THR A 8 -27.69 16.26 -5.03
N LEU A 9 -26.84 15.41 -4.44
CA LEU A 9 -25.47 15.14 -4.94
C LEU A 9 -25.37 13.96 -5.91
N TYR A 10 -26.29 13.00 -5.80
CA TYR A 10 -26.27 11.79 -6.62
C TYR A 10 -27.69 11.30 -6.94
N ALA A 11 -27.78 10.48 -7.98
CA ALA A 11 -28.97 9.75 -8.36
C ALA A 11 -28.62 8.26 -8.53
N LEU A 12 -29.57 7.39 -8.15
CA LEU A 12 -29.49 5.97 -8.45
C LEU A 12 -29.90 5.75 -9.91
N GLN A 13 -29.02 5.16 -10.73
CA GLN A 13 -29.24 4.95 -12.15
C GLN A 13 -28.87 3.52 -12.56
N ASP A 14 -29.39 3.07 -13.70
CA ASP A 14 -28.87 1.85 -14.35
C ASP A 14 -27.53 2.17 -15.01
N VAL A 15 -26.49 1.45 -14.61
CA VAL A 15 -25.14 1.53 -15.15
C VAL A 15 -24.89 0.30 -16.02
N PRO A 16 -24.59 0.47 -17.32
CA PRO A 16 -24.35 -0.65 -18.22
C PRO A 16 -23.33 -1.65 -17.67
N GLY A 17 -23.72 -2.92 -17.59
CA GLY A 17 -22.86 -4.01 -17.10
C GLY A 17 -22.63 -4.04 -15.59
N LYS A 18 -23.14 -3.08 -14.82
CA LYS A 18 -22.97 -3.02 -13.35
C LYS A 18 -24.29 -3.00 -12.56
N GLY A 19 -25.43 -3.00 -13.23
CA GLY A 19 -26.74 -2.95 -12.57
C GLY A 19 -27.06 -1.55 -12.07
N LYS A 20 -27.53 -1.40 -10.84
CA LYS A 20 -27.82 -0.08 -10.25
C LYS A 20 -26.57 0.53 -9.63
N GLY A 21 -26.26 1.77 -9.97
CA GLY A 21 -25.12 2.53 -9.44
C GLY A 21 -25.48 3.94 -9.02
N LEU A 22 -24.63 4.55 -8.20
CA LEU A 22 -24.72 5.97 -7.85
C LEU A 22 -24.03 6.82 -8.91
N VAL A 23 -24.69 7.86 -9.42
CA VAL A 23 -24.13 8.80 -10.40
C VAL A 23 -24.26 10.22 -9.88
N ALA A 24 -23.18 10.99 -9.91
CA ALA A 24 -23.16 12.37 -9.45
C ALA A 24 -24.10 13.25 -10.29
N THR A 25 -24.95 14.04 -9.65
CA THR A 25 -25.89 14.96 -10.31
C THR A 25 -25.33 16.38 -10.47
N LYS A 26 -24.23 16.68 -9.79
CA LYS A 26 -23.46 17.93 -9.84
C LYS A 26 -22.00 17.61 -9.55
N ASP A 27 -21.13 18.59 -9.74
CA ASP A 27 -19.74 18.46 -9.31
C ASP A 27 -19.65 18.30 -7.79
N ILE A 28 -18.84 17.35 -7.33
CA ILE A 28 -18.60 17.03 -5.93
C ILE A 28 -17.11 17.23 -5.66
N LEU A 29 -16.78 18.12 -4.72
CA LEU A 29 -15.40 18.41 -4.37
C LEU A 29 -14.79 17.31 -3.50
N LYS A 30 -13.47 17.11 -3.61
CA LYS A 30 -12.68 16.26 -2.72
C LYS A 30 -12.98 16.54 -1.24
N GLY A 31 -13.12 15.48 -0.46
CA GLY A 31 -13.44 15.53 0.97
C GLY A 31 -14.92 15.70 1.29
N THR A 32 -15.79 15.88 0.29
CA THR A 32 -17.24 15.98 0.53
C THR A 32 -17.79 14.66 1.06
N ARG A 33 -18.53 14.72 2.17
CA ARG A 33 -19.39 13.61 2.63
C ARG A 33 -20.62 13.52 1.74
N ILE A 34 -20.67 12.51 0.89
CA ILE A 34 -21.74 12.29 -0.08
C ILE A 34 -22.94 11.64 0.61
N THR A 35 -22.70 10.62 1.42
CA THR A 35 -23.76 9.93 2.19
C THR A 35 -23.38 9.82 3.66
N SER A 36 -24.41 9.70 4.49
CA SER A 36 -24.29 9.40 5.91
C SER A 36 -25.51 8.59 6.30
N GLU A 37 -25.36 7.27 6.36
CA GLU A 37 -26.46 6.30 6.41
C GLU A 37 -26.45 5.47 7.70
N GLN A 38 -27.63 5.26 8.28
CA GLN A 38 -27.79 4.31 9.38
C GLN A 38 -27.96 2.91 8.82
N ALA A 39 -27.39 1.90 9.49
CA ALA A 39 -27.58 0.52 9.09
C ALA A 39 -29.07 0.16 9.08
N LEU A 40 -29.51 -0.53 8.03
CA LEU A 40 -30.83 -1.15 7.96
C LEU A 40 -30.97 -2.19 9.09
N PHE A 41 -29.93 -3.03 9.22
CA PHE A 41 -29.67 -3.91 10.34
C PHE A 41 -28.19 -4.30 10.36
N THR A 42 -27.71 -4.85 11.48
CA THR A 42 -26.33 -5.34 11.65
C THR A 42 -26.33 -6.80 12.09
N ILE A 43 -25.21 -7.48 11.80
CA ILE A 43 -24.92 -8.85 12.21
C ILE A 43 -23.53 -8.85 12.86
N SER A 44 -23.47 -9.27 14.12
CA SER A 44 -22.23 -9.55 14.83
C SER A 44 -21.79 -11.00 14.64
N GLY A 45 -20.49 -11.24 14.64
CA GLY A 45 -19.93 -12.59 14.48
C GLY A 45 -19.82 -13.03 13.02
N TYR A 46 -19.80 -12.10 12.06
CA TYR A 46 -19.89 -12.43 10.64
C TYR A 46 -18.81 -13.40 10.14
N LYS A 47 -17.57 -13.24 10.63
CA LYS A 47 -16.41 -14.07 10.28
C LYS A 47 -16.31 -15.34 11.13
N THR A 48 -17.03 -15.41 12.24
CA THR A 48 -16.87 -16.47 13.25
C THR A 48 -18.05 -17.44 13.30
N LEU A 49 -19.25 -16.99 12.94
CA LEU A 49 -20.46 -17.81 12.93
C LEU A 49 -20.47 -18.79 11.76
N GLY A 50 -21.09 -19.95 11.99
CA GLY A 50 -21.42 -20.90 10.93
C GLY A 50 -22.53 -20.36 10.02
N LEU A 51 -22.60 -20.89 8.80
CA LEU A 51 -23.56 -20.45 7.78
C LEU A 51 -25.02 -20.53 8.27
N GLU A 52 -25.41 -21.63 8.92
CA GLU A 52 -26.78 -21.83 9.43
C GLU A 52 -27.18 -20.74 10.46
N ASP A 53 -26.25 -20.36 11.33
CA ASP A 53 -26.50 -19.30 12.31
C ASP A 53 -26.59 -17.92 11.65
N LEU A 54 -25.76 -17.64 10.65
CA LEU A 54 -25.82 -16.40 9.89
C LEU A 54 -27.15 -16.28 9.15
N GLU A 55 -27.57 -17.32 8.42
CA GLU A 55 -28.85 -17.38 7.73
C GLU A 55 -30.02 -17.15 8.68
N ARG A 56 -30.02 -17.84 9.82
CA ARG A 56 -31.03 -17.67 10.87
C ARG A 56 -31.09 -16.23 11.38
N LEU A 57 -29.94 -15.62 11.69
CA LEU A 57 -29.88 -14.25 12.19
C LEU A 57 -30.35 -13.23 11.14
N ILE A 58 -29.94 -13.38 9.88
CA ILE A 58 -30.38 -12.51 8.78
C ILE A 58 -31.90 -12.62 8.60
N CYS A 59 -32.44 -13.84 8.60
CA CYS A 59 -33.90 -14.05 8.51
C CYS A 59 -34.64 -13.38 9.68
N GLN A 60 -34.12 -13.48 10.90
CA GLN A 60 -34.69 -12.83 12.08
C GLN A 60 -34.70 -11.30 11.93
N GLN A 61 -33.60 -10.71 11.44
CA GLN A 61 -33.53 -9.27 11.19
C GLN A 61 -34.53 -8.84 10.13
N LEU A 62 -34.62 -9.55 8.99
CA LEU A 62 -35.56 -9.23 7.91
C LEU A 62 -37.02 -9.36 8.33
N ASN A 63 -37.37 -10.36 9.15
CA ASN A 63 -38.74 -10.51 9.65
C ASN A 63 -39.15 -9.38 10.62
N ALA A 64 -38.19 -8.68 11.22
CA ALA A 64 -38.44 -7.53 12.08
C ALA A 64 -38.56 -6.20 11.31
N LEU A 65 -38.23 -6.19 10.01
CA LEU A 65 -38.32 -4.99 9.18
C LEU A 65 -39.76 -4.76 8.69
N SER A 66 -40.06 -3.50 8.38
CA SER A 66 -41.29 -3.16 7.63
C SER A 66 -41.24 -3.71 6.20
N SER A 67 -42.40 -3.87 5.56
CA SER A 67 -42.47 -4.35 4.17
C SER A 67 -41.63 -3.50 3.21
N ASP A 68 -41.62 -2.17 3.37
CA ASP A 68 -40.82 -1.27 2.52
C ASP A 68 -39.31 -1.50 2.71
N GLN A 69 -38.87 -1.69 3.95
CA GLN A 69 -37.48 -1.99 4.27
C GLN A 69 -37.03 -3.34 3.73
N SER A 70 -37.86 -4.37 3.88
CA SER A 70 -37.60 -5.70 3.32
C SER A 70 -37.55 -5.64 1.80
N ASN A 71 -38.48 -4.93 1.14
CA ASN A 71 -38.45 -4.73 -0.30
C ASN A 71 -37.17 -4.00 -0.75
N ALA A 72 -36.73 -2.99 0.00
CA ALA A 72 -35.49 -2.27 -0.29
C ALA A 72 -34.27 -3.18 -0.18
N PHE A 73 -34.17 -4.01 0.87
CA PHE A 73 -33.13 -5.03 1.01
C PHE A 73 -33.16 -6.02 -0.17
N MET A 74 -34.34 -6.56 -0.50
CA MET A 74 -34.51 -7.52 -1.59
C MET A 74 -34.18 -6.94 -2.98
N SER A 75 -34.13 -5.61 -3.11
CA SER A 75 -33.72 -4.92 -4.34
C SER A 75 -32.20 -4.76 -4.51
N LEU A 76 -31.41 -5.11 -3.49
CA LEU A 76 -29.95 -5.13 -3.58
C LEU A 76 -29.46 -6.30 -4.45
N HIS A 77 -28.22 -6.21 -4.92
CA HIS A 77 -27.68 -7.23 -5.82
C HIS A 77 -27.41 -8.54 -5.06
N ASN A 78 -27.68 -9.69 -5.68
CA ASN A 78 -27.26 -10.99 -5.17
C ASN A 78 -26.27 -11.63 -6.15
N ALA A 79 -25.02 -11.79 -5.71
CA ALA A 79 -23.98 -12.45 -6.51
C ALA A 79 -23.97 -13.98 -6.34
N LEU A 80 -24.73 -14.53 -5.39
CA LEU A 80 -24.74 -15.96 -5.08
C LEU A 80 -26.00 -16.66 -5.62
N PRO A 81 -25.88 -17.92 -6.06
CA PRO A 81 -27.04 -18.74 -6.38
C PRO A 81 -27.86 -19.04 -5.11
N PHE A 82 -29.16 -19.25 -5.27
CA PHE A 82 -30.06 -19.54 -4.15
C PHE A 82 -31.17 -20.51 -4.57
N ASN A 83 -31.55 -21.42 -3.67
CA ASN A 83 -32.64 -22.38 -3.89
C ASN A 83 -33.85 -22.11 -2.99
N ASN A 84 -33.65 -21.37 -1.90
CA ASN A 84 -34.70 -21.01 -0.96
C ASN A 84 -34.50 -19.55 -0.48
N ALA A 85 -35.42 -19.06 0.36
CA ALA A 85 -35.39 -17.69 0.86
C ALA A 85 -34.17 -17.40 1.75
N ALA A 86 -33.74 -18.34 2.60
CA ALA A 86 -32.58 -18.16 3.47
C ALA A 86 -31.29 -18.01 2.65
N ASP A 87 -31.09 -18.89 1.65
CA ASP A 87 -29.97 -18.78 0.70
C ASP A 87 -29.97 -17.40 0.01
N GLN A 88 -31.16 -16.93 -0.41
CA GLN A 88 -31.30 -15.66 -1.11
C GLN A 88 -30.94 -14.48 -0.20
N TYR A 89 -31.43 -14.50 1.04
CA TYR A 89 -31.17 -13.45 2.02
C TYR A 89 -29.69 -13.41 2.41
N TYR A 90 -29.07 -14.57 2.63
CA TYR A 90 -27.63 -14.65 2.85
C TYR A 90 -26.85 -14.15 1.65
N GLY A 91 -27.22 -14.55 0.43
CA GLY A 91 -26.56 -14.10 -0.80
C GLY A 91 -26.59 -12.59 -0.97
N ILE A 92 -27.76 -11.97 -0.77
CA ILE A 92 -27.90 -10.50 -0.78
C ILE A 92 -27.05 -9.88 0.32
N PHE A 93 -27.12 -10.41 1.55
CA PHE A 93 -26.35 -9.87 2.67
C PHE A 93 -24.84 -9.93 2.41
N ASN A 94 -24.29 -11.12 2.10
CA ASN A 94 -22.87 -11.34 1.85
C ASN A 94 -22.34 -10.51 0.67
N THR A 95 -23.18 -10.23 -0.33
CA THR A 95 -22.81 -9.40 -1.48
C THR A 95 -22.69 -7.91 -1.12
N ASN A 96 -23.47 -7.42 -0.15
CA ASN A 96 -23.64 -5.97 0.07
C ASN A 96 -23.21 -5.47 1.44
N CYS A 97 -22.97 -6.36 2.41
CA CYS A 97 -22.66 -5.96 3.77
C CYS A 97 -21.34 -5.19 3.84
N LEU A 98 -21.32 -4.12 4.63
CA LEU A 98 -20.15 -3.29 4.87
C LEU A 98 -19.69 -3.44 6.33
N PRO A 99 -18.37 -3.39 6.60
CA PRO A 99 -17.85 -3.48 7.95
C PRO A 99 -18.16 -2.22 8.77
N LEU A 100 -18.57 -2.37 10.02
CA LEU A 100 -18.77 -1.26 10.95
C LEU A 100 -17.50 -0.91 11.73
N ASP A 101 -16.58 -1.84 11.95
CA ASP A 101 -15.38 -1.55 12.72
C ASP A 101 -14.28 -2.57 12.39
N ASP A 102 -13.13 -2.44 13.04
CA ASP A 102 -12.09 -3.47 13.15
C ASP A 102 -12.60 -4.77 13.83
N GLY A 103 -13.83 -4.75 14.35
CA GLY A 103 -14.51 -5.89 14.94
C GLY A 103 -15.13 -6.85 13.91
N ASP A 104 -15.92 -7.79 14.41
CA ASP A 104 -16.62 -8.81 13.61
C ASP A 104 -18.09 -8.42 13.34
N GLU A 105 -18.37 -7.13 13.18
CA GLU A 105 -19.71 -6.61 12.92
C GLU A 105 -19.81 -6.01 11.51
N THR A 106 -20.88 -6.41 10.82
CA THR A 106 -21.20 -5.95 9.47
C THR A 106 -22.66 -5.50 9.40
N GLY A 107 -22.98 -4.64 8.44
CA GLY A 107 -24.33 -4.12 8.31
C GLY A 107 -24.71 -3.83 6.86
N ILE A 108 -26.01 -3.67 6.64
CA ILE A 108 -26.57 -3.30 5.34
C ILE A 108 -26.88 -1.81 5.31
N PHE A 109 -26.47 -1.17 4.23
CA PHE A 109 -26.59 0.26 3.99
C PHE A 109 -27.11 0.44 2.56
N LEU A 110 -28.39 0.77 2.41
CA LEU A 110 -29.12 0.72 1.15
C LEU A 110 -28.51 1.61 0.08
N ASP A 111 -28.02 2.80 0.44
CA ASP A 111 -27.38 3.72 -0.50
C ASP A 111 -25.90 3.43 -0.64
N ALA A 112 -25.18 3.18 0.47
CA ALA A 112 -23.74 2.91 0.39
C ALA A 112 -23.41 1.63 -0.41
N SER A 113 -24.26 0.60 -0.32
CA SER A 113 -24.13 -0.64 -1.12
C SER A 113 -24.39 -0.44 -2.62
N ARG A 114 -24.85 0.74 -3.07
CA ARG A 114 -25.04 1.07 -4.50
C ARG A 114 -23.82 1.70 -5.15
N ALA A 115 -22.77 2.02 -4.39
CA ALA A 115 -21.51 2.43 -4.98
C ALA A 115 -20.86 1.21 -5.64
N ASN A 116 -20.78 1.21 -6.96
CA ASN A 116 -20.19 0.11 -7.73
C ASN A 116 -18.67 0.05 -7.57
N HIS A 117 -18.09 -1.09 -7.96
CA HIS A 117 -16.65 -1.24 -7.97
C HIS A 117 -15.96 -0.44 -9.07
N ASP A 118 -14.85 0.20 -8.71
CA ASP A 118 -13.74 0.52 -9.60
C ASP A 118 -12.41 0.31 -8.86
N CYS A 119 -11.35 -0.19 -9.52
CA CYS A 119 -10.03 -0.29 -8.88
C CYS A 119 -9.40 1.09 -8.68
N GLU A 120 -9.82 2.08 -9.46
CA GLU A 120 -9.49 3.50 -9.32
C GLU A 120 -10.71 4.28 -8.78
N ASN A 121 -11.28 3.76 -7.70
CA ASN A 121 -12.46 4.30 -7.03
C ASN A 121 -12.34 5.79 -6.68
N ASN A 122 -13.44 6.54 -6.73
CA ASN A 122 -13.45 7.97 -6.39
C ASN A 122 -14.05 8.28 -5.00
N VAL A 123 -14.65 7.29 -4.35
CA VAL A 123 -15.11 7.39 -2.96
C VAL A 123 -14.58 6.26 -2.08
N VAL A 124 -14.49 6.52 -0.79
CA VAL A 124 -14.24 5.51 0.24
C VAL A 124 -15.43 5.46 1.18
N TYR A 125 -15.82 4.25 1.58
CA TYR A 125 -16.76 4.07 2.69
C TYR A 125 -16.00 3.96 4.01
N GLY A 126 -16.60 4.47 5.08
CA GLY A 126 -16.09 4.30 6.43
C GLY A 126 -17.19 4.44 7.46
N TRP A 127 -17.19 3.55 8.44
CA TRP A 127 -18.07 3.69 9.59
C TRP A 127 -17.56 4.75 10.53
N ASN A 128 -18.37 5.79 10.73
CA ASN A 128 -18.07 6.84 11.67
C ASN A 128 -18.67 6.48 13.04
N LYS A 129 -17.81 6.06 13.98
CA LYS A 129 -18.22 5.67 15.33
C LYS A 129 -18.83 6.81 16.16
N THR A 130 -18.43 8.05 15.88
CA THR A 130 -18.88 9.24 16.62
C THR A 130 -20.37 9.48 16.36
N ILE A 131 -20.78 9.43 15.09
CA ILE A 131 -22.18 9.64 14.69
C ILE A 131 -22.96 8.33 14.48
N LYS A 132 -22.28 7.17 14.55
CA LYS A 132 -22.82 5.83 14.33
C LYS A 132 -23.50 5.67 12.97
N ARG A 133 -22.80 6.08 11.91
CA ARG A 133 -23.30 6.01 10.52
C ARG A 133 -22.21 5.56 9.56
N MET A 134 -22.60 4.83 8.51
CA MET A 134 -21.74 4.59 7.37
C MET A 134 -21.67 5.85 6.52
N THR A 135 -20.47 6.23 6.11
CA THR A 135 -20.27 7.45 5.33
C THR A 135 -19.53 7.14 4.04
N LEU A 136 -19.93 7.79 2.95
CA LEU A 136 -19.15 7.84 1.71
C LEU A 136 -18.52 9.22 1.57
N HIS A 137 -17.20 9.29 1.38
CA HIS A 137 -16.49 10.55 1.13
C HIS A 137 -15.75 10.52 -0.20
N ALA A 138 -15.77 11.66 -0.91
CA ALA A 138 -15.03 11.85 -2.14
C ALA A 138 -13.52 11.92 -1.88
N MET A 139 -12.75 11.05 -2.54
CA MET A 139 -11.29 11.00 -2.45
C MET A 139 -10.61 12.00 -3.40
N ARG A 140 -11.34 12.43 -4.43
CA ARG A 140 -10.97 13.43 -5.42
C ARG A 140 -12.23 14.17 -5.88
N ASP A 141 -12.07 15.19 -6.69
CA ASP A 141 -13.20 15.82 -7.36
C ASP A 141 -13.90 14.82 -8.29
N ILE A 142 -15.24 14.84 -8.29
CA ILE A 142 -16.12 13.97 -9.09
C ILE A 142 -17.01 14.90 -9.92
N ARG A 143 -17.03 14.72 -11.23
CA ARG A 143 -17.81 15.58 -12.13
C ARG A 143 -19.27 15.18 -12.17
N SER A 144 -20.16 16.13 -12.48
CA SER A 144 -21.55 15.82 -12.82
C SER A 144 -21.61 14.76 -13.94
N GLY A 145 -22.45 13.76 -13.75
CA GLY A 145 -22.59 12.60 -14.66
C GLY A 145 -21.57 11.48 -14.45
N GLU A 146 -20.56 11.68 -13.60
CA GLU A 146 -19.58 10.63 -13.28
C GLU A 146 -20.18 9.61 -12.28
N GLU A 147 -19.88 8.32 -12.47
CA GLU A 147 -20.27 7.27 -11.54
C GLU A 147 -19.49 7.41 -10.22
N ILE A 148 -20.18 7.27 -9.10
CA ILE A 148 -19.61 7.24 -7.75
C ILE A 148 -19.26 5.78 -7.43
N THR A 149 -17.97 5.49 -7.30
CA THR A 149 -17.43 4.14 -7.19
C THR A 149 -16.54 3.97 -5.96
N THR A 150 -16.60 2.79 -5.34
CA THR A 150 -15.74 2.36 -4.23
C THR A 150 -14.90 1.15 -4.67
N SER A 151 -13.90 0.76 -3.88
CA SER A 151 -13.17 -0.49 -4.10
C SER A 151 -13.77 -1.63 -3.27
N TYR A 152 -14.06 -2.77 -3.89
CA TYR A 152 -14.50 -4.00 -3.21
C TYR A 152 -13.33 -4.89 -2.80
N VAL A 153 -12.11 -4.51 -3.23
CA VAL A 153 -10.87 -5.22 -2.97
C VAL A 153 -9.86 -4.26 -2.35
N PRO A 154 -8.83 -4.75 -1.63
CA PRO A 154 -7.75 -3.88 -1.19
C PRO A 154 -7.08 -3.16 -2.37
N LEU A 155 -6.77 -1.87 -2.20
CA LEU A 155 -6.25 -0.99 -3.25
C LEU A 155 -4.86 -1.43 -3.76
N LEU A 156 -4.02 -1.93 -2.85
CA LEU A 156 -2.66 -2.40 -3.12
C LEU A 156 -2.63 -3.93 -3.32
N LYS A 157 -3.13 -4.39 -4.46
CA LYS A 157 -3.07 -5.79 -4.89
C LYS A 157 -2.75 -5.92 -6.37
N PRO A 158 -2.04 -6.97 -6.83
CA PRO A 158 -1.84 -7.24 -8.25
C PRO A 158 -3.14 -7.42 -9.03
N ARG A 159 -3.14 -7.11 -10.33
CA ARG A 159 -4.34 -7.17 -11.19
C ARG A 159 -5.00 -8.55 -11.16
N GLN A 160 -4.20 -9.63 -11.24
CA GLN A 160 -4.72 -10.99 -11.19
C GLN A 160 -5.44 -11.29 -9.87
N ALA A 161 -4.87 -10.86 -8.74
CA ALA A 161 -5.47 -11.04 -7.42
C ALA A 161 -6.80 -10.27 -7.29
N ARG A 162 -6.85 -9.02 -7.76
CA ARG A 162 -8.09 -8.23 -7.79
C ARG A 162 -9.17 -8.93 -8.62
N GLN A 163 -8.85 -9.33 -9.85
CA GLN A 163 -9.80 -10.03 -10.74
C GLN A 163 -10.31 -11.35 -10.15
N ALA A 164 -9.42 -12.13 -9.54
CA ALA A 164 -9.79 -13.40 -8.91
C ALA A 164 -10.78 -13.19 -7.76
N THR A 165 -10.53 -12.21 -6.89
CA THR A 165 -11.45 -11.87 -5.79
C THR A 165 -12.80 -11.38 -6.32
N LEU A 166 -12.79 -10.47 -7.29
CA LEU A 166 -14.03 -9.92 -7.86
C LEU A 166 -14.89 -11.00 -8.53
N LYS A 167 -14.26 -11.89 -9.32
CA LYS A 167 -14.97 -13.00 -9.96
C LYS A 167 -15.54 -13.99 -8.94
N ARG A 168 -14.77 -14.32 -7.90
CA ARG A 168 -15.19 -15.28 -6.86
C ARG A 168 -16.28 -14.74 -5.96
N SER A 169 -16.17 -13.47 -5.53
CA SER A 169 -17.04 -12.90 -4.50
C SER A 169 -18.22 -12.11 -5.05
N PHE A 170 -18.11 -11.60 -6.29
CA PHE A 170 -19.12 -10.72 -6.90
C PHE A 170 -19.54 -11.16 -8.30
N GLY A 171 -18.94 -12.22 -8.86
CA GLY A 171 -19.38 -12.81 -10.12
C GLY A 171 -19.08 -12.00 -11.39
N PHE A 172 -18.23 -10.97 -11.34
CA PHE A 172 -17.91 -10.14 -12.51
C PHE A 172 -16.40 -10.03 -12.80
N THR A 173 -16.07 -9.62 -14.02
CA THR A 173 -14.70 -9.27 -14.45
C THR A 173 -14.59 -7.75 -14.54
N CYS A 174 -13.63 -7.17 -13.84
CA CYS A 174 -13.45 -5.72 -13.82
C CYS A 174 -12.86 -5.21 -15.14
N MET A 175 -13.43 -4.15 -15.70
CA MET A 175 -12.99 -3.52 -16.95
C MET A 175 -12.58 -2.05 -16.74
N CYS A 176 -12.26 -1.65 -15.50
CA CYS A 176 -11.75 -0.30 -15.22
C CYS A 176 -10.38 -0.06 -15.88
N ARG A 177 -9.96 1.22 -15.92
CA ARG A 177 -8.67 1.64 -16.49
C ARG A 177 -7.49 0.80 -16.02
N LEU A 178 -7.38 0.54 -14.71
CA LEU A 178 -6.29 -0.25 -14.14
C LEU A 178 -6.32 -1.73 -14.52
N CYS A 179 -7.51 -2.28 -14.80
CA CYS A 179 -7.67 -3.66 -15.21
C CYS A 179 -7.52 -3.86 -16.72
N THR A 180 -7.63 -2.77 -17.50
CA THR A 180 -7.47 -2.76 -18.96
C THR A 180 -6.13 -2.23 -19.44
N LEU A 181 -5.21 -1.88 -18.51
CA LEU A 181 -3.83 -1.55 -18.84
C LEU A 181 -3.19 -2.64 -19.70
N PRO A 182 -2.35 -2.28 -20.67
CA PRO A 182 -1.48 -3.22 -21.38
C PRO A 182 -0.68 -4.09 -20.42
N GLU A 183 -0.38 -5.32 -20.84
CA GLU A 183 0.29 -6.31 -19.99
C GLU A 183 1.60 -5.80 -19.37
N PRO A 184 2.52 -5.14 -20.11
CA PRO A 184 3.76 -4.64 -19.52
C PRO A 184 3.53 -3.54 -18.47
N GLU A 185 2.57 -2.64 -18.71
CA GLU A 185 2.23 -1.55 -17.77
C GLU A 185 1.60 -2.11 -16.50
N SER A 186 0.70 -3.09 -16.64
CA SER A 186 0.11 -3.77 -15.48
C SER A 186 1.17 -4.50 -14.65
N GLN A 187 2.13 -5.17 -15.30
CA GLN A 187 3.22 -5.88 -14.61
C GLN A 187 4.16 -4.92 -13.89
N ALA A 188 4.53 -3.81 -14.53
CA ALA A 188 5.35 -2.77 -13.91
C ALA A 188 4.66 -2.19 -12.67
N ARG A 189 3.38 -1.85 -12.79
CA ARG A 189 2.58 -1.34 -11.66
C ARG A 189 2.47 -2.36 -10.53
N ASP A 190 2.18 -3.62 -10.85
CA ASP A 190 2.05 -4.68 -9.85
C ASP A 190 3.39 -4.90 -9.12
N ALA A 191 4.53 -4.86 -9.82
CA ALA A 191 5.86 -4.94 -9.22
C ALA A 191 6.17 -3.76 -8.29
N MET A 192 5.76 -2.54 -8.66
CA MET A 192 5.90 -1.36 -7.80
C MET A 192 5.10 -1.48 -6.51
N ILE A 193 3.86 -1.99 -6.60
CA ILE A 193 3.01 -2.23 -5.42
C ILE A 193 3.65 -3.27 -4.50
N GLU A 194 4.08 -4.40 -5.06
CA GLU A 194 4.73 -5.46 -4.28
C GLU A 194 5.98 -4.94 -3.58
N GLN A 195 6.83 -4.18 -4.28
CA GLN A 195 8.00 -3.56 -3.70
C GLN A 195 7.63 -2.61 -2.55
N ALA A 196 6.65 -1.71 -2.74
CA ALA A 196 6.24 -0.77 -1.72
C ALA A 196 5.71 -1.46 -0.45
N MET A 197 4.91 -2.51 -0.62
CA MET A 197 4.37 -3.30 0.50
C MET A 197 5.46 -4.10 1.22
N THR A 198 6.37 -4.74 0.48
CA THR A 198 7.51 -5.45 1.07
C THR A 198 8.42 -4.52 1.85
N MET A 199 8.68 -3.32 1.32
CA MET A 199 9.49 -2.32 2.01
C MET A 199 8.83 -1.86 3.30
N GLU A 200 7.53 -1.56 3.30
CA GLU A 200 6.82 -1.20 4.53
C GLU A 200 6.91 -2.33 5.58
N GLN A 201 6.60 -3.57 5.19
CA GLN A 201 6.65 -4.72 6.11
C GLN A 201 8.06 -4.96 6.66
N MET A 202 9.08 -4.88 5.81
CA MET A 202 10.46 -5.00 6.25
C MET A 202 10.83 -3.88 7.22
N GLY A 203 10.51 -2.62 6.89
CA GLY A 203 10.73 -1.47 7.74
C GLY A 203 10.13 -1.66 9.13
N LEU A 204 8.88 -2.12 9.21
CA LEU A 204 8.21 -2.46 10.47
C LEU A 204 8.91 -3.61 11.23
N ALA A 205 9.41 -4.63 10.54
CA ALA A 205 10.07 -5.76 11.18
C ALA A 205 11.45 -5.41 11.77
N ILE A 206 12.20 -4.52 11.11
CA ILE A 206 13.57 -4.16 11.54
C ILE A 206 13.65 -2.80 12.22
N CYS A 207 12.52 -2.11 12.42
CA CYS A 207 12.48 -0.74 12.95
C CYS A 207 13.17 -0.56 14.30
N SER A 208 13.17 -1.60 15.14
CA SER A 208 13.79 -1.57 16.48
C SER A 208 15.25 -2.03 16.51
N THR A 209 15.68 -2.81 15.51
CA THR A 209 17.00 -3.45 15.48
C THR A 209 17.99 -2.70 14.58
N VAL A 210 17.54 -2.29 13.39
CA VAL A 210 18.40 -1.60 12.40
C VAL A 210 17.69 -0.35 11.85
N PRO A 211 17.59 0.73 12.65
CA PRO A 211 16.73 1.87 12.35
C PRO A 211 17.08 2.63 11.08
N LEU A 212 18.37 2.71 10.72
CA LEU A 212 18.75 3.38 9.47
C LEU A 212 18.28 2.61 8.23
N GLU A 213 18.29 1.28 8.29
CA GLU A 213 17.77 0.44 7.21
C GLU A 213 16.24 0.51 7.16
N ALA A 214 15.58 0.49 8.33
CA ALA A 214 14.14 0.70 8.43
C ALA A 214 13.71 2.03 7.81
N LEU A 215 14.44 3.11 8.08
CA LEU A 215 14.20 4.43 7.49
C LEU A 215 14.25 4.40 5.96
N ARG A 216 15.21 3.65 5.39
CA ARG A 216 15.34 3.50 3.94
C ARG A 216 14.17 2.69 3.35
N CYS A 217 13.72 1.64 4.04
CA CYS A 217 12.54 0.88 3.66
C CYS A 217 11.27 1.77 3.69
N PHE A 218 11.08 2.56 4.75
CA PHE A 218 9.97 3.51 4.84
C PHE A 218 10.02 4.56 3.74
N HIS A 219 11.21 5.09 3.43
CA HIS A 219 11.37 6.02 2.32
C HIS A 219 10.94 5.39 0.98
N ALA A 220 11.40 4.18 0.68
CA ALA A 220 11.04 3.47 -0.54
C ALA A 220 9.53 3.20 -0.65
N SER A 221 8.87 2.83 0.45
CA SER A 221 7.41 2.68 0.51
C SER A 221 6.68 3.99 0.23
N ILE A 222 7.12 5.11 0.81
CA ILE A 222 6.50 6.42 0.62
C ILE A 222 6.70 6.97 -0.81
N LEU A 223 7.81 6.62 -1.48
CA LEU A 223 8.03 7.03 -2.87
C LEU A 223 6.95 6.50 -3.81
N PHE A 224 6.46 5.28 -3.62
CA PHE A 224 5.34 4.74 -4.39
C PHE A 224 4.08 5.59 -4.20
N HIS A 225 3.74 5.89 -2.94
CA HIS A 225 2.56 6.69 -2.60
C HIS A 225 2.60 8.12 -3.16
N ASN A 226 3.80 8.68 -3.35
CA ASN A 226 4.02 10.00 -3.94
C ASN A 226 4.25 9.98 -5.46
N SER A 227 4.28 8.80 -6.09
CA SER A 227 4.43 8.65 -7.54
C SER A 227 3.12 8.95 -8.27
N GLU A 228 3.15 9.01 -9.60
CA GLU A 228 1.94 9.19 -10.43
C GLU A 228 0.93 8.04 -10.27
N GLU A 229 1.40 6.84 -9.88
CA GLU A 229 0.56 5.68 -9.58
C GLU A 229 0.00 5.70 -8.14
N GLY A 230 0.55 6.58 -7.29
CA GLY A 230 0.17 6.77 -5.91
C GLY A 230 -1.10 7.61 -5.76
N ARG A 231 -1.81 7.41 -4.65
CA ARG A 231 -3.05 8.13 -4.33
C ARG A 231 -3.11 8.42 -2.83
N GLU A 232 -3.71 9.56 -2.48
CA GLU A 232 -4.02 9.90 -1.07
C GLU A 232 -5.22 9.08 -0.57
N ASP A 233 -5.01 7.79 -0.40
CA ASP A 233 -5.98 6.81 0.09
C ASP A 233 -5.66 6.35 1.52
N SER A 234 -6.42 5.37 2.02
CA SER A 234 -6.20 4.81 3.36
C SER A 234 -4.83 4.16 3.51
N SER A 235 -4.27 3.59 2.44
CA SER A 235 -2.93 2.99 2.45
C SER A 235 -1.85 4.08 2.52
N PHE A 236 -2.03 5.21 1.84
CA PHE A 236 -1.16 6.38 1.98
C PHE A 236 -1.14 6.89 3.43
N ALA A 237 -2.31 7.05 4.04
CA ALA A 237 -2.41 7.51 5.43
C ALA A 237 -1.74 6.52 6.40
N GLN A 238 -1.94 5.22 6.18
CA GLN A 238 -1.31 4.17 6.98
C GLN A 238 0.22 4.15 6.83
N ALA A 239 0.75 4.28 5.61
CA ALA A 239 2.19 4.32 5.39
C ALA A 239 2.83 5.52 6.12
N HIS A 240 2.21 6.70 6.03
CA HIS A 240 2.67 7.89 6.75
C HIS A 240 2.60 7.71 8.28
N LEU A 241 1.55 7.05 8.78
CA LEU A 241 1.42 6.71 10.20
C LEU A 241 2.54 5.76 10.66
N SER A 242 2.90 4.76 9.84
CA SER A 242 4.01 3.84 10.10
C SER A 242 5.33 4.61 10.25
N VAL A 243 5.60 5.57 9.36
CA VAL A 243 6.80 6.43 9.43
C VAL A 243 6.78 7.38 10.64
N ALA A 244 5.63 7.98 10.92
CA ALA A 244 5.47 8.86 12.09
C ALA A 244 5.76 8.10 13.40
N THR A 245 5.18 6.91 13.53
CA THR A 245 5.40 6.01 14.67
C THR A 245 6.88 5.66 14.81
N PHE A 246 7.54 5.33 13.71
CA PHE A 246 8.97 5.05 13.69
C PHE A 246 9.80 6.23 14.22
N PHE A 247 9.56 7.45 13.74
CA PHE A 247 10.29 8.62 14.25
C PHE A 247 10.02 8.89 15.72
N THR A 248 8.78 8.71 16.18
CA THR A 248 8.44 8.80 17.61
C THR A 248 9.22 7.80 18.44
N MET A 249 9.37 6.54 17.98
CA MET A 249 10.16 5.52 18.70
C MET A 249 11.60 5.97 19.01
N TYR A 250 12.19 6.84 18.18
CA TYR A 250 13.56 7.35 18.33
C TYR A 250 13.65 8.79 18.89
N GLY A 251 12.50 9.37 19.26
CA GLY A 251 12.40 10.71 19.85
C GLY A 251 12.46 11.86 18.84
N ASP A 252 12.37 11.59 17.53
CA ASP A 252 12.37 12.61 16.48
C ASP A 252 10.96 13.18 16.28
N LEU A 253 10.52 14.02 17.22
CA LEU A 253 9.15 14.51 17.22
C LEU A 253 8.88 15.48 16.07
N ALA A 254 9.89 16.18 15.55
CA ALA A 254 9.73 17.08 14.40
C ALA A 254 9.31 16.32 13.13
N ARG A 255 10.03 15.25 12.76
CA ARG A 255 9.64 14.43 11.60
C ARG A 255 8.40 13.60 11.88
N ALA A 256 8.26 13.05 13.09
CA ALA A 256 7.06 12.31 13.46
C ALA A 256 5.80 13.16 13.26
N HIS A 257 5.84 14.41 13.72
CA HIS A 257 4.74 15.36 13.56
C HIS A 257 4.40 15.60 12.08
N PHE A 258 5.40 15.84 11.22
CA PHE A 258 5.16 16.04 9.79
C PHE A 258 4.39 14.88 9.14
N PHE A 259 4.83 13.64 9.37
CA PHE A 259 4.17 12.46 8.79
C PHE A 259 2.79 12.22 9.43
N ALA A 260 2.65 12.47 10.73
CA ALA A 260 1.38 12.39 11.44
C ALA A 260 0.34 13.38 10.89
N GLU A 261 0.74 14.63 10.63
CA GLU A 261 -0.12 15.64 10.05
C GLU A 261 -0.58 15.27 8.64
N LYS A 262 0.31 14.71 7.82
CA LYS A 262 -0.03 14.20 6.48
C LYS A 262 -1.06 13.08 6.57
N ALA A 263 -0.83 12.07 7.42
CA ALA A 263 -1.79 10.99 7.64
C ALA A 263 -3.15 11.52 8.13
N ALA A 264 -3.13 12.47 9.08
CA ALA A 264 -4.35 13.07 9.63
C ALA A 264 -5.11 13.91 8.59
N ALA A 265 -4.41 14.65 7.72
CA ALA A 265 -5.03 15.42 6.64
C ALA A 265 -5.75 14.52 5.63
N VAL A 266 -5.11 13.41 5.23
CA VAL A 266 -5.74 12.42 4.35
C VAL A 266 -6.92 11.75 5.07
N SER A 267 -6.76 11.31 6.32
CA SER A 267 -7.85 10.73 7.11
C SER A 267 -9.07 11.65 7.23
N ARG A 268 -8.87 12.96 7.49
CA ARG A 268 -9.96 13.95 7.51
C ARG A 268 -10.68 14.07 6.17
N THR A 269 -9.95 13.95 5.06
CA THR A 269 -10.55 13.95 3.71
C THR A 269 -11.40 12.70 3.49
N LEU A 270 -10.88 11.54 3.89
CA LEU A 270 -11.49 10.23 3.64
C LEU A 270 -12.66 9.90 4.58
N PHE A 271 -12.65 10.41 5.81
CA PHE A 271 -13.60 9.99 6.85
C PHE A 271 -14.29 11.15 7.59
N GLY A 272 -13.95 12.40 7.24
CA GLY A 272 -14.43 13.60 7.90
C GLY A 272 -13.65 13.97 9.16
N SER A 273 -13.84 15.21 9.64
CA SER A 273 -13.17 15.75 10.83
C SER A 273 -13.71 15.21 12.15
N ASP A 274 -14.93 14.66 12.14
CA ASP A 274 -15.59 13.96 13.24
C ASP A 274 -15.19 12.47 13.32
N GLY A 275 -14.37 11.98 12.38
CA GLY A 275 -13.77 10.65 12.39
C GLY A 275 -12.68 10.50 13.45
N GLN A 276 -12.61 9.34 14.10
CA GLN A 276 -11.69 9.11 15.22
C GLN A 276 -10.23 8.89 14.79
N ASP A 277 -9.97 8.45 13.56
CA ASP A 277 -8.61 8.13 13.12
C ASP A 277 -7.73 9.37 12.93
N ALA A 278 -8.31 10.48 12.48
CA ALA A 278 -7.60 11.76 12.43
C ALA A 278 -7.08 12.19 13.82
N LEU A 279 -7.88 11.97 14.87
CA LEU A 279 -7.49 12.25 16.25
C LEU A 279 -6.40 11.28 16.74
N ARG A 280 -6.51 9.99 16.41
CA ARG A 280 -5.49 8.97 16.72
C ARG A 280 -4.14 9.32 16.09
N TYR A 281 -4.13 9.73 14.82
CA TYR A 281 -2.89 10.06 14.12
C TYR A 281 -2.22 11.30 14.71
N THR A 282 -2.98 12.29 15.18
CA THR A 282 -2.39 13.42 15.92
C THR A 282 -1.89 13.06 17.32
N ALA A 283 -2.28 11.91 17.87
CA ALA A 283 -1.92 11.46 19.22
C ALA A 283 -0.68 10.54 19.28
N ILE A 284 0.03 10.33 18.17
CA ILE A 284 1.20 9.43 18.07
C ILE A 284 2.30 9.77 19.10
N ALA A 285 2.37 11.00 19.58
CA ALA A 285 3.32 11.44 20.63
C ALA A 285 3.23 10.64 21.94
N GLN A 286 2.17 9.87 22.17
CA GLN A 286 1.98 9.03 23.37
C GLN A 286 2.59 7.63 23.26
N LEU A 287 3.22 7.28 22.13
CA LEU A 287 3.81 5.97 21.93
C LEU A 287 5.09 5.75 22.75
N ARG A 288 5.35 4.49 23.08
CA ARG A 288 6.51 4.07 23.86
C ARG A 288 7.81 4.38 23.11
N LEU A 289 8.65 5.19 23.72
CA LEU A 289 9.98 5.54 23.22
C LEU A 289 10.93 4.34 23.38
N PHE A 290 11.64 4.00 22.31
CA PHE A 290 12.71 3.00 22.31
C PHE A 290 14.07 3.65 22.52
N SER A 291 14.26 4.85 21.96
CA SER A 291 15.50 5.60 22.04
C SER A 291 15.24 7.09 21.99
N MET A 292 16.17 7.89 22.51
CA MET A 292 16.19 9.34 22.35
C MET A 292 17.36 9.82 21.48
N LYS A 293 18.03 8.89 20.77
CA LYS A 293 19.19 9.21 19.93
C LYS A 293 18.90 10.24 18.85
N TRP A 294 17.65 10.38 18.45
CA TRP A 294 17.23 11.24 17.35
C TRP A 294 16.41 12.44 17.82
N LYS A 295 16.51 12.77 19.12
CA LYS A 295 15.70 13.78 19.81
C LYS A 295 15.61 15.08 19.03
N THR A 296 14.38 15.43 18.68
CA THR A 296 13.98 16.76 18.20
C THR A 296 12.62 17.07 18.84
N ALA A 297 12.34 18.34 19.09
CA ALA A 297 11.04 18.83 19.51
C ALA A 297 10.19 19.21 18.29
N ILE A 298 8.86 19.21 18.44
CA ILE A 298 7.92 19.51 17.34
C ILE A 298 8.19 20.87 16.70
N ASN A 299 8.58 21.87 17.49
CA ASN A 299 8.89 23.23 17.03
C ASN A 299 10.23 23.34 16.28
N GLU A 300 11.01 22.26 16.20
CA GLU A 300 12.24 22.18 15.39
C GLU A 300 11.94 21.75 13.95
N GLN A 301 10.66 21.56 13.57
CA GLN A 301 10.26 21.36 12.17
C GLN A 301 10.58 22.62 11.34
N PRO A 302 11.42 22.52 10.30
CA PRO A 302 11.84 23.66 9.50
C PRO A 302 10.66 24.22 8.69
N GLN A 303 10.67 25.54 8.50
CA GLN A 303 9.63 26.27 7.77
C GLN A 303 10.19 26.79 6.44
N GLY A 304 9.37 26.82 5.40
CA GLY A 304 9.72 27.43 4.11
C GLY A 304 10.79 26.69 3.29
N LEU A 305 11.04 25.41 3.57
CA LEU A 305 11.96 24.61 2.74
C LEU A 305 11.39 24.39 1.33
N GLY A 306 12.27 24.47 0.34
CA GLY A 306 11.96 24.02 -1.02
C GLY A 306 11.76 22.49 -1.06
N PRO A 307 11.16 21.94 -2.14
CA PRO A 307 10.85 20.50 -2.22
C PRO A 307 12.06 19.59 -2.01
N ILE A 308 13.21 19.94 -2.57
CA ILE A 308 14.46 19.17 -2.45
C ILE A 308 14.97 19.20 -1.01
N ASP A 309 15.06 20.39 -0.42
CA ASP A 309 15.55 20.54 0.96
C ASP A 309 14.61 19.90 1.98
N LEU A 310 13.30 19.89 1.70
CA LEU A 310 12.32 19.19 2.52
C LEU A 310 12.54 17.67 2.43
N GLN A 311 12.72 17.10 1.23
CA GLN A 311 13.01 15.66 1.08
C GLN A 311 14.32 15.28 1.76
N ASN A 312 15.34 16.13 1.63
CA ASN A 312 16.61 15.95 2.31
C ASN A 312 16.42 15.98 3.82
N TRP A 313 15.72 16.98 4.36
CA TRP A 313 15.42 17.01 5.79
C TRP A 313 14.64 15.77 6.24
N LEU A 314 13.62 15.31 5.50
CA LEU A 314 12.80 14.15 5.88
C LEU A 314 13.62 12.85 5.97
N TRP A 315 14.55 12.63 5.03
CA TRP A 315 15.17 11.32 4.84
C TRP A 315 16.68 11.29 5.08
N GLU A 316 17.37 12.42 4.94
CA GLU A 316 18.80 12.56 5.25
C GLU A 316 18.98 12.73 6.77
N ARG A 317 19.04 11.60 7.45
CA ARG A 317 19.96 11.45 8.58
C ARG A 317 21.34 11.25 7.96
N GLN A 318 22.44 11.72 8.57
CA GLN A 318 23.80 11.41 8.09
C GLN A 318 23.98 9.89 8.03
N ILE A 319 23.63 9.34 6.87
CA ILE A 319 24.02 8.03 6.38
C ILE A 319 25.45 8.30 5.92
N PRO A 320 26.48 7.65 6.50
CA PRO A 320 27.78 7.69 5.87
C PRO A 320 27.58 7.30 4.41
N ASP A 321 28.12 8.07 3.47
CA ASP A 321 28.02 7.73 2.05
C ASP A 321 28.30 6.25 1.83
N GLY A 322 27.36 5.57 1.17
CA GLY A 322 27.53 4.19 0.71
C GLY A 322 27.20 3.11 1.75
N LEU A 323 26.63 2.02 1.22
CA LEU A 323 26.36 0.71 1.82
C LEU A 323 24.88 0.49 2.21
N ALA A 324 24.23 -0.35 1.41
CA ALA A 324 22.84 -0.76 1.45
C ALA A 324 22.75 -2.29 1.38
N GLY A 325 21.83 -2.89 2.14
CA GLY A 325 21.46 -4.29 1.95
C GLY A 325 20.65 -4.51 0.67
N PHE A 326 20.63 -5.76 0.18
CA PHE A 326 20.05 -6.15 -1.10
C PHE A 326 18.62 -5.68 -1.30
N LEU A 327 17.79 -5.86 -0.26
CA LEU A 327 16.35 -5.61 -0.32
C LEU A 327 16.00 -4.12 -0.48
N VAL A 328 16.96 -3.23 -0.27
CA VAL A 328 16.77 -1.78 -0.34
C VAL A 328 17.38 -1.18 -1.61
N LEU A 329 17.91 -2.01 -2.50
CA LEU A 329 18.33 -1.58 -3.83
C LEU A 329 17.09 -1.31 -4.69
N PRO A 330 17.11 -0.31 -5.58
CA PRO A 330 15.99 -0.05 -6.50
C PRO A 330 15.78 -1.25 -7.43
N LEU A 331 14.53 -1.53 -7.79
CA LEU A 331 14.21 -2.55 -8.79
C LEU A 331 14.39 -1.91 -10.18
N GLN A 332 15.03 -2.58 -11.14
CA GLN A 332 15.35 -1.93 -12.43
C GLN A 332 14.13 -1.35 -13.18
N ILE A 333 12.93 -1.89 -12.93
CA ILE A 333 11.67 -1.41 -13.53
C ILE A 333 11.28 0.01 -13.02
N SER A 334 11.83 0.46 -11.88
CA SER A 334 11.55 1.78 -11.31
C SER A 334 12.50 2.90 -11.75
N ILE A 335 13.52 2.59 -12.55
CA ILE A 335 14.46 3.60 -13.08
C ILE A 335 13.88 4.16 -14.38
N ALA A 336 12.99 5.14 -14.26
CA ALA A 336 12.59 5.95 -15.40
C ALA A 336 13.82 6.71 -15.95
N GLU A 337 14.09 6.56 -17.25
CA GLU A 337 15.09 7.37 -17.96
C GLU A 337 14.61 8.83 -18.05
N GLY A 338 14.92 9.65 -17.05
CA GLY A 338 14.59 11.07 -17.12
C GLY A 338 15.01 11.88 -15.90
N GLY A 339 16.06 12.68 -16.04
CA GLY A 339 16.34 13.78 -15.12
C GLY A 339 17.83 13.97 -14.82
N SER A 340 18.41 15.06 -15.36
CA SER A 340 19.71 15.58 -14.97
C SER A 340 19.64 16.20 -13.57
N SER A 341 19.79 15.37 -12.54
CA SER A 341 20.17 15.78 -11.20
C SER A 341 21.14 14.73 -10.66
N LYS A 342 22.18 15.15 -9.93
CA LYS A 342 23.32 14.31 -9.51
C LYS A 342 22.84 12.93 -9.05
N LYS A 343 23.13 11.88 -9.85
CA LYS A 343 22.71 10.50 -9.59
C LYS A 343 23.23 10.10 -8.20
N ARG A 344 22.32 9.86 -7.25
CA ARG A 344 22.68 9.20 -5.99
C ARG A 344 23.03 7.76 -6.33
N HIS A 345 24.26 7.34 -6.06
CA HIS A 345 24.73 6.00 -6.38
C HIS A 345 24.32 5.00 -5.29
N TRP A 346 23.73 3.86 -5.67
CA TRP A 346 23.30 2.81 -4.73
C TRP A 346 24.41 1.79 -4.51
N CYS A 347 25.00 1.71 -3.33
CA CYS A 347 26.09 0.76 -3.07
C CYS A 347 25.59 -0.46 -2.29
N PHE A 348 25.57 -1.66 -2.90
CA PHE A 348 25.37 -2.91 -2.18
C PHE A 348 26.64 -3.34 -1.46
N LEU A 349 26.54 -3.89 -0.24
CA LEU A 349 27.63 -4.58 0.45
C LEU A 349 27.26 -6.03 0.75
N GLY A 350 28.14 -6.95 0.36
CA GLY A 350 28.01 -8.35 0.73
C GLY A 350 29.35 -9.06 0.85
N GLN A 351 29.35 -10.23 1.47
CA GLN A 351 30.51 -11.10 1.61
C GLN A 351 30.36 -12.32 0.71
N ILE A 352 31.38 -12.67 -0.07
CA ILE A 352 31.36 -13.86 -0.93
C ILE A 352 31.27 -15.13 -0.07
N LEU A 353 30.20 -15.88 -0.21
CA LEU A 353 30.02 -17.21 0.37
C LEU A 353 30.47 -18.31 -0.57
N ASP A 354 30.16 -18.15 -1.86
CA ASP A 354 30.50 -19.10 -2.90
C ASP A 354 30.66 -18.42 -4.26
N ILE A 355 31.47 -19.01 -5.12
CA ILE A 355 31.70 -18.53 -6.48
C ILE A 355 31.37 -19.69 -7.42
N LYS A 356 30.43 -19.45 -8.32
CA LYS A 356 29.99 -20.45 -9.30
C LYS A 356 30.14 -19.87 -10.70
N PHE A 357 30.53 -20.72 -11.64
CA PHE A 357 30.45 -20.42 -13.05
C PHE A 357 29.40 -21.36 -13.64
N LEU A 358 28.25 -20.79 -14.03
CA LEU A 358 27.20 -21.52 -14.73
C LEU A 358 27.38 -21.23 -16.23
N ASP A 359 26.50 -20.40 -16.81
CA ASP A 359 26.69 -19.79 -18.13
C ASP A 359 27.53 -18.50 -18.03
N HIS A 360 27.43 -17.81 -16.89
CA HIS A 360 28.20 -16.63 -16.51
C HIS A 360 28.70 -16.74 -15.07
N LEU A 361 29.59 -15.84 -14.67
CA LEU A 361 30.07 -15.76 -13.29
C LEU A 361 28.93 -15.35 -12.34
N VAL A 362 28.82 -16.04 -11.21
CA VAL A 362 27.86 -15.73 -10.14
C VAL A 362 28.54 -15.81 -8.79
N PHE A 363 28.44 -14.74 -8.00
CA PHE A 363 28.78 -14.78 -6.58
C PHE A 363 27.52 -15.06 -5.77
N SER A 364 27.56 -16.08 -4.94
CA SER A 364 26.66 -16.15 -3.80
C SER A 364 27.23 -15.28 -2.69
N MET A 365 26.46 -14.30 -2.24
CA MET A 365 26.91 -13.32 -1.25
C MET A 365 26.00 -13.30 -0.04
N ARG A 366 26.59 -13.14 1.15
CA ARG A 366 25.87 -12.78 2.36
C ARG A 366 25.76 -11.26 2.43
N ASP A 367 24.55 -10.71 2.42
CA ASP A 367 24.35 -9.28 2.66
C ASP A 367 24.54 -8.91 4.14
N MET A 368 24.45 -7.60 4.43
CA MET A 368 24.56 -7.08 5.79
C MET A 368 23.48 -7.57 6.77
N HIS A 369 22.40 -8.19 6.27
CA HIS A 369 21.35 -8.81 7.08
C HIS A 369 21.49 -10.33 7.16
N SER A 370 22.65 -10.88 6.79
CA SER A 370 22.93 -12.32 6.78
C SER A 370 22.06 -13.14 5.82
N LYS A 371 21.47 -12.51 4.79
CA LYS A 371 20.73 -13.21 3.73
C LYS A 371 21.65 -13.51 2.55
N GLU A 372 21.51 -14.71 2.01
CA GLU A 372 22.23 -15.13 0.82
C GLU A 372 21.55 -14.55 -0.43
N ARG A 373 22.33 -13.89 -1.29
CA ARG A 373 21.86 -13.19 -2.49
C ARG A 373 22.85 -13.38 -3.63
N PRO A 374 22.37 -13.74 -4.85
CA PRO A 374 23.26 -13.91 -5.98
C PRO A 374 23.60 -12.56 -6.63
N LEU A 375 24.86 -12.37 -6.99
CA LEU A 375 25.34 -11.34 -7.92
C LEU A 375 25.71 -12.00 -9.23
N HIS A 376 24.98 -11.65 -10.29
CA HIS A 376 25.18 -12.16 -11.63
C HIS A 376 26.00 -11.16 -12.44
N PHE A 377 27.09 -11.64 -13.04
CA PHE A 377 27.95 -10.85 -13.93
C PHE A 377 27.43 -10.98 -15.36
N CYS A 378 26.58 -10.04 -15.76
CA CYS A 378 26.00 -9.94 -17.10
C CYS A 378 26.78 -8.92 -17.95
N THR A 379 28.11 -9.01 -17.89
CA THR A 379 29.03 -8.17 -18.65
C THR A 379 29.29 -8.77 -20.05
N GLU A 380 29.96 -8.04 -20.94
CA GLU A 380 30.24 -8.52 -22.31
C GLU A 380 30.99 -9.86 -22.37
N GLN A 381 31.83 -10.17 -21.36
CA GLN A 381 32.55 -11.44 -21.28
C GLN A 381 32.01 -12.35 -20.17
N GLU A 382 30.78 -12.11 -19.70
CA GLU A 382 30.07 -12.98 -18.74
C GLU A 382 30.85 -13.16 -17.42
N GLY A 383 31.61 -12.13 -17.01
CA GLY A 383 32.45 -12.11 -15.82
C GLY A 383 33.82 -12.76 -15.98
N ARG A 384 34.18 -13.27 -17.17
CA ARG A 384 35.51 -13.85 -17.43
C ARG A 384 36.63 -12.82 -17.35
N GLU A 385 36.35 -11.57 -17.69
CA GLU A 385 37.28 -10.45 -17.57
C GLU A 385 37.70 -10.16 -16.12
N LEU A 386 36.96 -10.70 -15.15
CA LEU A 386 37.26 -10.57 -13.73
C LEU A 386 37.99 -11.80 -13.16
N THR A 387 38.09 -12.91 -13.91
CA THR A 387 38.72 -14.17 -13.44
C THR A 387 40.23 -14.11 -13.31
N THR A 388 40.88 -13.04 -13.77
CA THR A 388 42.31 -12.79 -13.58
C THR A 388 42.65 -12.27 -12.18
N ILE A 389 41.65 -11.89 -11.38
CA ILE A 389 41.78 -11.45 -9.98
C ILE A 389 41.34 -12.61 -9.07
N PRO A 390 42.16 -13.06 -8.10
CA PRO A 390 41.82 -14.19 -7.24
C PRO A 390 40.78 -13.78 -6.19
N TYR A 391 39.51 -13.76 -6.54
CA TYR A 391 38.44 -13.61 -5.54
C TYR A 391 38.29 -14.89 -4.72
N GLN A 392 38.15 -14.75 -3.41
CA GLN A 392 38.03 -15.89 -2.51
C GLN A 392 36.78 -15.78 -1.64
N LYS A 393 36.31 -16.93 -1.15
CA LYS A 393 35.27 -16.99 -0.12
C LYS A 393 35.73 -16.17 1.09
N GLY A 394 34.83 -15.35 1.63
CA GLY A 394 35.09 -14.46 2.75
C GLY A 394 35.41 -13.01 2.36
N TYR A 395 35.71 -12.73 1.09
CA TYR A 395 35.99 -11.37 0.63
C TYR A 395 34.74 -10.50 0.65
N SER A 396 34.92 -9.21 0.93
CA SER A 396 33.85 -8.21 0.91
C SER A 396 33.71 -7.62 -0.49
N VAL A 397 32.48 -7.49 -0.97
CA VAL A 397 32.11 -6.99 -2.28
C VAL A 397 31.23 -5.77 -2.10
N VAL A 398 31.62 -4.67 -2.74
CA VAL A 398 30.80 -3.49 -2.92
C VAL A 398 30.38 -3.39 -4.37
N VAL A 399 29.08 -3.30 -4.64
CA VAL A 399 28.55 -3.04 -5.99
C VAL A 399 27.91 -1.66 -6.01
N ILE A 400 28.45 -0.75 -6.81
CA ILE A 400 27.98 0.61 -7.03
C ILE A 400 26.84 0.56 -8.06
N ASP A 401 25.84 1.42 -7.90
CA ASP A 401 24.58 1.41 -8.65
C ASP A 401 23.91 0.04 -8.71
N ALA A 402 24.00 -0.71 -7.61
CA ALA A 402 23.37 -2.01 -7.52
C ALA A 402 21.84 -1.87 -7.60
N VAL A 403 21.24 -2.68 -8.46
CA VAL A 403 19.79 -2.76 -8.67
C VAL A 403 19.33 -4.19 -8.43
N GLN A 404 18.11 -4.36 -7.93
CA GLN A 404 17.46 -5.67 -7.89
C GLN A 404 17.02 -6.05 -9.29
N TRP A 405 17.31 -7.28 -9.68
CA TRP A 405 16.92 -7.87 -10.97
C TRP A 405 16.28 -9.23 -10.76
N VAL A 406 15.16 -9.47 -11.45
CA VAL A 406 14.46 -10.76 -11.44
C VAL A 406 14.90 -11.54 -12.66
N PHE A 407 15.68 -12.61 -12.47
CA PHE A 407 16.26 -13.37 -13.58
C PHE A 407 15.31 -14.40 -14.18
N ASN A 408 14.29 -14.84 -13.43
CA ASN A 408 13.34 -15.85 -13.92
C ASN A 408 11.90 -15.51 -13.50
N PRO A 409 11.17 -14.71 -14.30
CA PRO A 409 9.77 -14.37 -14.04
C PRO A 409 8.88 -15.61 -14.27
N GLY A 410 8.76 -16.45 -13.24
CA GLY A 410 8.01 -17.71 -13.25
C GLY A 410 8.57 -18.81 -12.33
N GLY A 411 9.75 -18.63 -11.74
CA GLY A 411 10.36 -19.56 -10.79
C GLY A 411 9.98 -19.30 -9.32
N LEU A 412 10.48 -20.14 -8.40
CA LEU A 412 10.37 -19.94 -6.95
C LEU A 412 10.89 -18.55 -6.51
N VAL A 413 10.36 -18.06 -5.39
CA VAL A 413 10.48 -16.71 -4.79
C VAL A 413 11.93 -16.21 -4.59
N ASP A 414 12.94 -17.07 -4.74
CA ASP A 414 14.38 -16.77 -4.57
C ASP A 414 15.14 -16.44 -5.87
N SER A 415 14.45 -16.05 -6.95
CA SER A 415 15.10 -15.73 -8.25
C SER A 415 15.60 -14.27 -8.39
N ALA A 416 15.49 -13.46 -7.34
CA ALA A 416 15.97 -12.09 -7.32
C ALA A 416 17.47 -12.04 -6.97
N GLY A 417 18.24 -11.36 -7.82
CA GLY A 417 19.68 -11.15 -7.65
C GLY A 417 20.08 -9.71 -7.98
N ILE A 418 21.37 -9.41 -7.86
CA ILE A 418 21.94 -8.18 -8.39
C ILE A 418 22.48 -8.50 -9.78
N ARG A 419 22.16 -7.65 -10.75
CA ARG A 419 22.71 -7.72 -12.10
C ARG A 419 23.83 -6.70 -12.25
N LEU A 420 25.03 -7.17 -12.56
CA LEU A 420 26.18 -6.32 -12.84
C LEU A 420 26.48 -6.35 -14.34
N GLU A 421 26.34 -5.21 -15.02
CA GLU A 421 26.61 -5.08 -16.46
C GLU A 421 27.94 -4.37 -16.73
N ASP A 422 28.37 -3.49 -15.82
CA ASP A 422 29.65 -2.78 -15.90
C ASP A 422 30.62 -3.30 -14.82
N PRO A 423 31.71 -3.99 -15.19
CA PRO A 423 32.68 -4.53 -14.24
C PRO A 423 33.45 -3.45 -13.46
N ARG A 424 33.37 -2.17 -13.84
CA ARG A 424 33.97 -1.07 -13.08
C ARG A 424 33.16 -0.70 -11.83
N MET A 425 31.93 -1.16 -11.75
CA MET A 425 31.00 -0.84 -10.66
C MET A 425 31.12 -1.80 -9.49
N ILE A 426 32.03 -2.78 -9.54
CA ILE A 426 32.32 -3.69 -8.43
C ILE A 426 33.70 -3.40 -7.84
N LYS A 427 33.79 -3.39 -6.50
CA LYS A 427 35.05 -3.38 -5.76
C LYS A 427 35.05 -4.59 -4.83
N VAL A 428 36.14 -5.35 -4.80
CA VAL A 428 36.31 -6.52 -3.93
C VAL A 428 37.53 -6.31 -3.03
N ASN A 429 37.37 -6.57 -1.74
CA ASN A 429 38.41 -6.38 -0.72
C ASN A 429 38.60 -7.65 0.11
N ASP A 430 39.84 -7.94 0.48
CA ASP A 430 40.27 -9.16 1.18
C ASP A 430 40.16 -9.08 2.71
N ASP A 431 39.93 -7.88 3.26
CA ASP A 431 39.93 -7.64 4.71
C ASP A 431 38.56 -7.17 5.24
N TYR A 432 37.99 -7.94 6.17
CA TYR A 432 36.75 -7.59 6.88
C TYR A 432 37.01 -6.61 8.06
N SER A 433 38.27 -6.28 8.37
CA SER A 433 38.66 -5.54 9.57
C SER A 433 39.09 -4.08 9.37
N SER A 434 39.29 -3.62 8.13
CA SER A 434 39.56 -2.20 7.87
C SER A 434 38.26 -1.45 7.58
N LYS A 435 37.97 -0.44 8.40
CA LYS A 435 36.89 0.52 8.19
C LYS A 435 37.03 1.12 6.78
N LEU A 436 36.09 0.82 5.88
CA LEU A 436 35.89 1.64 4.68
C LEU A 436 35.52 3.05 5.17
N SER A 437 36.49 3.97 5.14
CA SER A 437 36.23 5.38 5.38
C SER A 437 35.54 5.96 4.13
N PRO A 438 34.50 6.80 4.27
CA PRO A 438 33.80 7.41 3.12
C PRO A 438 34.68 8.31 2.24
N VAL A 439 35.92 8.59 2.64
CA VAL A 439 36.82 9.54 1.98
C VAL A 439 37.56 8.94 0.77
N GLN A 440 37.42 7.64 0.51
CA GLN A 440 38.10 6.96 -0.61
C GLN A 440 37.15 6.37 -1.68
N LEU A 441 35.89 6.81 -1.70
CA LEU A 441 34.92 6.46 -2.76
C LEU A 441 34.67 7.63 -3.70
#